data_AF-A0A8E1VYQ1-F1
#
_entry.id   AF-A0A8E1VYQ1-F1
#
_cell.length_a   1.000
_cell.length_b   1.000
_cell.length_c   1.000
_cell.angle_alpha   90.00
_cell.angle_beta   90.00
_cell.angle_gamma   90.00
#
_symmetry.space_group_name_H-M   'P 1'
#
loop_
_entity.id
_entity.type
_entity.pdbx_description
1 polymer ?
#
loop_
_entity_poly.entity_id
_entity_poly.type
_entity_poly.pdbx_seq_one_letter_code
_entity_poly.pdbx_strand_id
1 'polypeptide(L)'
;MLTACSVSVSAGNEISKADLEKNISTVLEQSNNGRRPDSVTCPGPIKAENGQTARCFLTGGGEKYGLTVTLSGVNGSKATYDVKVDEKPMQ
;
A
#
# COMPACT_ATOMS: atom_id res chain seq x y z
N MET A 1 12.30 20.58 16.36
CA MET A 1 12.30 20.42 14.89
C MET A 1 11.42 19.22 14.57
N LEU A 2 10.16 19.45 14.15
CA LEU A 2 9.31 18.35 13.67
C LEU A 2 9.90 17.85 12.35
N THR A 3 10.58 16.71 12.40
CA THR A 3 10.99 15.95 11.21
C THR A 3 9.72 15.35 10.59
N ALA A 4 9.00 16.16 9.81
CA ALA A 4 8.05 15.65 8.86
C ALA A 4 8.85 14.94 7.77
N CYS A 5 8.82 13.61 7.76
CA CYS A 5 9.40 12.82 6.68
C CYS A 5 8.56 13.05 5.42
N SER A 6 8.95 14.03 4.61
CA SER A 6 8.46 14.18 3.24
C SER A 6 9.03 13.01 2.43
N VAL A 7 8.25 11.94 2.30
CA VAL A 7 8.54 10.91 1.30
C VAL A 7 8.17 11.48 -0.07
N SER A 8 9.16 12.11 -0.69
CA SER A 8 9.06 12.62 -2.06
C SER A 8 9.19 11.43 -3.01
N VAL A 9 8.07 10.79 -3.33
CA VAL A 9 8.02 9.83 -4.43
C VAL A 9 7.65 10.59 -5.69
N SER A 10 8.50 10.48 -6.72
CA SER A 10 8.18 10.90 -8.08
C SER A 10 7.11 9.96 -8.62
N ALA A 11 5.87 10.12 -8.17
CA ALA A 11 4.73 9.54 -8.84
C ALA A 11 4.66 10.20 -10.22
N GLY A 12 5.19 9.52 -11.23
CA GLY A 12 4.77 9.79 -12.60
C GLY A 12 3.29 9.41 -12.75
N ASN A 13 2.81 9.27 -13.98
CA ASN A 13 1.46 8.73 -14.23
C ASN A 13 1.26 7.30 -13.68
N GLU A 14 2.32 6.64 -13.23
CA GLU A 14 2.31 5.29 -12.68
C GLU A 14 3.09 5.21 -11.36
N ILE A 15 2.57 4.40 -10.45
CA ILE A 15 3.18 4.02 -9.17
C ILE A 15 3.89 2.70 -9.40
N SER A 16 5.22 2.68 -9.27
CA SER A 16 6.02 1.46 -9.41
C SER A 16 5.60 0.41 -8.39
N LYS A 17 5.79 -0.89 -8.70
CA LYS A 17 5.58 -1.97 -7.74
C LYS A 17 6.26 -1.70 -6.39
N ALA A 18 7.52 -1.28 -6.41
CA ALA A 18 8.30 -1.00 -5.21
C ALA A 18 7.71 0.17 -4.39
N ASP A 19 7.26 1.24 -5.06
CA ASP A 19 6.58 2.35 -4.40
C ASP A 19 5.25 1.90 -3.82
N LEU A 20 4.45 1.12 -4.57
CA LEU A 20 3.18 0.60 -4.11
C LEU A 20 3.38 -0.26 -2.85
N GLU A 21 4.28 -1.25 -2.90
CA GLU A 21 4.59 -2.12 -1.76
C GLU A 21 5.06 -1.32 -0.54
N LYS A 22 5.90 -0.31 -0.75
CA LYS A 22 6.37 0.58 0.33
C LYS A 22 5.21 1.40 0.94
N ASN A 23 4.40 2.04 0.11
CA ASN A 23 3.26 2.84 0.55
C ASN A 23 2.25 1.98 1.32
N ILE A 24 1.87 0.82 0.78
CA ILE A 24 0.93 -0.10 1.43
C ILE A 24 1.51 -0.65 2.73
N SER A 25 2.81 -0.99 2.77
CA SER A 25 3.47 -1.40 4.01
C SER A 25 3.37 -0.32 5.09
N THR A 26 3.58 0.95 4.74
CA THR A 26 3.43 2.08 5.68
C THR A 26 1.99 2.26 6.14
N VAL A 27 1.01 2.16 5.24
CA VAL A 27 -0.42 2.23 5.60
C VAL A 27 -0.78 1.10 6.56
N LEU A 28 -0.39 -0.14 6.24
CA LEU A 28 -0.64 -1.30 7.09
C LEU A 28 0.02 -1.17 8.46
N GLU A 29 1.27 -0.70 8.51
CA GLU A 29 1.97 -0.43 9.77
C GLU A 29 1.21 0.59 10.62
N GLN A 30 0.74 1.69 10.02
CA GLN A 30 -0.06 2.69 10.72
C GLN A 30 -1.43 2.17 11.17
N SER A 31 -2.12 1.40 10.33
CA SER A 31 -3.41 0.78 10.64
C SER A 31 -3.32 -0.31 11.70
N ASN A 32 -2.16 -0.96 11.82
CA ASN A 32 -1.95 -2.10 12.71
C ASN A 32 -1.16 -1.71 13.97
N ASN A 33 -1.38 -0.50 14.51
CA ASN A 33 -0.74 0.01 15.72
C ASN A 33 0.80 -0.03 15.69
N GLY A 34 1.41 0.22 14.52
CA GLY A 34 2.86 0.19 14.31
C GLY A 34 3.43 -1.20 13.98
N ARG A 35 2.60 -2.25 13.87
CA ARG A 35 3.08 -3.60 13.54
C ARG A 35 3.19 -3.77 12.03
N ARG A 36 4.42 -3.71 11.54
CA ARG A 36 4.76 -3.93 10.14
C ARG A 36 4.59 -5.42 9.74
N PRO A 37 4.02 -5.72 8.57
CA PRO A 37 4.02 -7.07 8.01
C PRO A 37 5.44 -7.53 7.64
N ASP A 38 5.68 -8.84 7.62
CA ASP A 38 6.97 -9.43 7.20
C ASP A 38 7.27 -9.12 5.74
N SER A 39 6.25 -9.20 4.87
CA SER A 39 6.36 -8.85 3.46
C SER A 39 5.02 -8.43 2.88
N VAL A 40 5.06 -7.52 1.90
CA VAL A 40 3.91 -7.17 1.07
C VAL A 40 4.30 -7.41 -0.37
N THR A 41 3.46 -8.13 -1.09
CA THR A 41 3.63 -8.42 -2.51
C THR A 41 2.48 -7.83 -3.28
N CYS A 42 2.76 -6.90 -4.19
CA CYS A 42 1.78 -6.32 -5.09
C CYS A 42 2.05 -6.72 -6.56
N PRO A 43 1.03 -6.78 -7.42
CA PRO A 43 1.10 -7.40 -8.76
C PRO A 43 1.93 -6.61 -9.77
N GLY A 44 2.25 -5.33 -9.53
CA GLY A 44 3.03 -4.55 -10.47
C GLY A 44 2.78 -3.05 -10.34
N PRO A 45 3.34 -2.24 -11.25
CA PRO A 45 3.02 -0.83 -11.29
C PRO A 45 1.53 -0.64 -11.60
N ILE A 46 0.91 0.32 -10.94
CA ILE A 46 -0.47 0.72 -11.19
C ILE A 46 -0.50 2.15 -11.67
N LYS A 47 -1.46 2.49 -12.52
CA LYS A 47 -1.68 3.89 -12.88
C LYS A 47 -2.09 4.68 -11.63
N ALA A 48 -1.55 5.88 -11.49
CA ALA A 48 -1.93 6.84 -10.47
C ALA A 48 -3.27 7.50 -10.87
N GLU A 49 -4.32 6.68 -10.99
CA GLU A 49 -5.65 7.07 -11.46
C GLU A 49 -6.73 6.69 -10.45
N ASN A 50 -7.64 7.63 -10.16
CA ASN A 50 -8.72 7.41 -9.20
C ASN A 50 -9.63 6.27 -9.63
N GLY A 51 -9.94 5.38 -8.71
CA GLY A 51 -10.72 4.16 -8.94
C GLY A 51 -9.86 2.94 -9.29
N GLN A 52 -8.54 3.09 -9.44
CA GLN A 52 -7.67 1.96 -9.74
C GLN A 52 -7.59 1.00 -8.56
N THR A 53 -7.91 -0.28 -8.80
CA THR A 53 -7.82 -1.33 -7.78
C THR A 53 -6.63 -2.25 -8.04
N ALA A 54 -5.95 -2.66 -6.97
CA ALA A 54 -4.87 -3.62 -7.01
C ALA A 54 -5.03 -4.65 -5.90
N ARG A 55 -4.83 -5.92 -6.24
CA ARG A 55 -4.87 -7.02 -5.28
C ARG A 55 -3.46 -7.31 -4.80
N CYS A 56 -3.13 -6.95 -3.57
CA CYS A 56 -1.85 -7.27 -2.96
C CYS A 56 -2.00 -8.41 -1.94
N PHE A 57 -0.86 -8.91 -1.48
CA PHE A 57 -0.78 -9.96 -0.49
C PHE A 57 0.17 -9.53 0.61
N LEU A 58 -0.29 -9.56 1.85
CA LEU A 58 0.58 -9.38 3.02
C LEU A 58 0.93 -10.75 3.58
N THR A 59 2.14 -10.89 4.07
CA THR A 59 2.60 -12.05 4.84
C THR A 59 3.02 -11.52 6.20
N GLY A 60 2.52 -12.13 7.27
CA GLY A 60 2.78 -11.72 8.64
C GLY A 60 2.61 -12.89 9.61
N GLY A 61 3.61 -13.16 10.45
CA GLY A 61 3.49 -14.15 11.53
C GLY A 61 3.25 -15.59 11.05
N GLY A 62 3.69 -15.92 9.83
CA GLY A 62 3.50 -17.24 9.20
C GLY A 62 2.21 -17.39 8.39
N GLU A 63 1.35 -16.37 8.36
CA GLU A 63 0.10 -16.37 7.59
C GLU A 63 0.16 -15.37 6.44
N LYS A 64 -0.56 -15.67 5.35
CA LYS A 64 -0.70 -14.80 4.19
C LYS A 64 -2.12 -14.28 4.14
N TYR A 65 -2.33 -12.97 4.07
CA TYR A 65 -3.64 -12.37 3.88
C TYR A 65 -3.69 -11.65 2.54
N GLY A 66 -4.79 -11.85 1.81
CA GLY A 66 -5.07 -11.01 0.64
C GLY A 66 -5.57 -9.65 1.10
N LEU A 67 -5.22 -8.62 0.34
CA LEU A 67 -5.72 -7.27 0.57
C LEU A 67 -6.03 -6.58 -0.75
N THR A 68 -7.17 -5.91 -0.78
CA THR A 68 -7.59 -5.10 -1.92
C THR A 68 -7.24 -3.65 -1.64
N VAL A 69 -6.38 -3.10 -2.47
CA VAL A 69 -6.02 -1.69 -2.48
C VAL A 69 -6.87 -0.98 -3.51
N THR A 70 -7.52 0.11 -3.13
CA THR A 70 -8.27 0.98 -4.04
C THR A 70 -7.65 2.38 -3.99
N LEU A 71 -7.26 2.91 -5.13
CA LEU A 71 -6.77 4.29 -5.23
C LEU A 71 -7.97 5.23 -5.23
N SER A 72 -8.24 5.88 -4.10
CA SER A 72 -9.38 6.79 -3.94
C SER A 72 -9.08 8.19 -4.47
N GLY A 73 -7.81 8.56 -4.57
CA GLY A 73 -7.40 9.93 -4.84
C GLY A 73 -5.93 10.05 -5.22
N VAL A 74 -5.60 10.90 -6.19
CA VAL A 74 -4.25 11.44 -6.37
C VAL A 74 -4.34 12.96 -6.34
N ASN A 75 -3.71 13.58 -5.35
CA ASN A 75 -3.65 15.02 -5.13
C ASN A 75 -2.19 15.48 -5.25
N GLY A 76 -1.81 15.94 -6.44
CA GLY A 76 -0.43 16.32 -6.75
C GLY A 76 0.51 15.12 -6.56
N SER A 77 1.41 15.21 -5.57
CA SER A 77 2.35 14.13 -5.23
C SER A 77 1.83 13.16 -4.17
N LYS A 78 0.59 13.30 -3.70
CA LYS A 78 0.00 12.44 -2.67
C LYS A 78 -1.05 11.53 -3.27
N ALA A 79 -0.87 10.23 -3.11
CA ALA A 79 -1.86 9.22 -3.44
C ALA A 79 -2.56 8.74 -2.16
N THR A 80 -3.88 8.65 -2.21
CA THR A 80 -4.74 8.15 -1.14
C THR A 80 -5.22 6.76 -1.53
N TYR A 81 -4.89 5.78 -0.69
CA TYR A 81 -5.23 4.38 -0.88
C TYR A 81 -6.18 3.94 0.22
N ASP A 82 -7.28 3.30 -0.16
CA ASP A 82 -8.12 2.52 0.73
C ASP A 82 -7.64 1.07 0.72
N VAL A 83 -7.31 0.53 1.89
CA VAL A 83 -6.77 -0.84 2.02
C VAL A 83 -7.76 -1.68 2.79
N LYS A 84 -8.26 -2.72 2.13
CA LYS A 84 -9.19 -3.68 2.74
C LYS A 84 -8.52 -5.04 2.83
N VAL A 85 -8.19 -5.45 4.05
CA VAL A 85 -7.62 -6.78 4.33
C VAL A 85 -8.73 -7.80 4.38
N ASP A 86 -8.52 -8.99 3.81
CA ASP A 86 -9.48 -10.08 3.90
C ASP A 86 -9.63 -10.58 5.34
N GLU A 87 -10.83 -11.00 5.71
CA GLU A 87 -11.13 -11.53 7.05
C GLU A 87 -10.44 -12.87 7.32
N LYS A 88 -10.07 -13.61 6.27
CA LYS A 88 -9.44 -14.92 6.37
C LYS A 88 -8.08 -14.91 5.69
N PRO A 89 -7.07 -15.57 6.28
CA PRO A 89 -5.82 -15.82 5.59
C PRO A 89 -6.06 -16.72 4.37
N MET A 90 -5.21 -16.56 3.37
CA MET A 90 -5.09 -17.44 2.22
C MET A 90 -4.39 -18.72 2.68
N GLN A 91 -5.18 -19.70 3.12
CA GLN A 91 -4.71 -21.07 3.37
C GLN A 91 -4.46 -21.83 2.07
#